data_AF-A0A3E2TKP3-F1
#
_entry.id   AF-A0A3E2TKP3-F1
#
_cell.length_a   1.000
_cell.length_b   1.000
_cell.length_c   1.000
_cell.angle_alpha   90.00
_cell.angle_beta   90.00
_cell.angle_gamma   90.00
#
_symmetry.space_group_name_H-M   'P 1'
#
loop_
_entity.id
_entity.type
_entity.pdbx_description
1 polymer ?
#
loop_
_entity_poly.entity_id
_entity_poly.type
_entity_poly.pdbx_seq_one_letter_code
_entity_poly.pdbx_strand_id
1 'polypeptide(L)'
;MFNYAPSQNCDLIKLYVFNMNRFNLNDSRRNIYIPEIGSYIVLNNYIKQNVVLEDLIPFIEENNLSFSKIISEDGSIIKNDQDYSNLDTVLNKFDSNYIKNIVNKMIRSSGAKKILKLDISNCFSSIYTHYIPPILLGYEESESQYKKSLLNKKTSEIYNRYSKLDKIIRRLNLNQTNGLLVGPILSKIIAEGLLSRIDLELKDKGLVFSRYMDDYEVYCMTITIMK
;
A
#
# COMPACT_ATOMS: atom_id res chain seq x y z
N MET A 1 10.69 22.59 -14.59
CA MET A 1 9.33 22.02 -14.66
C MET A 1 9.07 21.74 -16.13
N PHE A 2 8.63 20.54 -16.52
CA PHE A 2 8.40 20.23 -17.94
C PHE A 2 7.27 21.12 -18.49
N ASN A 3 7.49 21.75 -19.65
CA ASN A 3 6.49 22.65 -20.26
C ASN A 3 5.25 21.91 -20.77
N TYR A 4 5.37 20.61 -21.03
CA TYR A 4 4.28 19.76 -21.49
C TYR A 4 4.38 18.39 -20.82
N ALA A 5 3.24 17.87 -20.35
CA ALA A 5 3.14 16.49 -19.93
C ALA A 5 3.06 15.58 -21.16
N PRO A 6 3.75 14.43 -21.18
CA PRO A 6 3.63 13.49 -22.28
C PRO A 6 2.23 12.89 -22.32
N SER A 7 1.85 12.37 -23.50
CA SER A 7 0.59 11.65 -23.65
C SER A 7 0.56 10.41 -22.75
N GLN A 8 -0.64 9.92 -22.43
CA GLN A 8 -0.77 8.70 -21.63
C GLN A 8 -0.04 7.50 -22.27
N ASN A 9 0.01 7.43 -23.60
CA ASN A 9 0.68 6.38 -24.35
C ASN A 9 2.12 6.78 -24.71
N CYS A 10 2.87 7.34 -23.76
CA CYS A 10 4.30 7.62 -23.90
C CYS A 10 5.15 6.35 -24.14
N ASP A 11 6.43 6.52 -24.43
CA ASP A 11 7.32 5.38 -24.64
C ASP A 11 7.50 4.55 -23.36
N LEU A 12 7.62 3.24 -23.52
CA LEU A 12 7.90 2.32 -22.42
C LEU A 12 9.41 2.19 -22.25
N ILE A 13 10.00 3.10 -21.48
CA ILE A 13 11.44 3.07 -21.20
C ILE A 13 11.70 2.23 -19.95
N LYS A 14 12.80 1.49 -19.98
CA LYS A 14 13.24 0.68 -18.85
C LYS A 14 13.53 1.56 -17.62
N LEU A 15 13.03 1.10 -16.48
CA LEU A 15 13.27 1.65 -15.15
C LEU A 15 14.77 1.66 -14.82
N TYR A 16 15.19 2.65 -14.04
CA TYR A 16 16.47 2.56 -13.35
C TYR A 16 16.29 1.76 -12.05
N VAL A 17 17.26 0.89 -11.77
CA VAL A 17 17.26 0.04 -10.58
C VAL A 17 18.50 0.32 -9.78
N PHE A 18 18.32 0.69 -8.52
CA PHE A 18 19.38 0.83 -7.54
C PHE A 18 19.32 -0.34 -6.57
N ASN A 19 20.38 -1.13 -6.54
CA ASN A 19 20.51 -2.24 -5.62
C ASN A 19 21.17 -1.72 -4.34
N MET A 20 20.46 -1.79 -3.23
CA MET A 20 21.02 -1.56 -1.90
C MET A 20 21.44 -2.89 -1.31
N ASN A 21 22.74 -3.07 -1.09
CA ASN A 21 23.23 -4.13 -0.23
C ASN A 21 22.94 -3.74 1.22
N ARG A 22 22.20 -4.58 1.94
CA ARG A 22 22.25 -4.56 3.40
C ARG A 22 23.51 -5.32 3.80
N PHE A 23 24.37 -4.71 4.61
CA PHE A 23 25.46 -5.40 5.29
C PHE A 23 24.89 -6.29 6.41
N ASN A 24 24.04 -7.26 6.07
CA ASN A 24 23.47 -8.24 6.99
C ASN A 24 23.89 -9.64 6.53
N LEU A 25 24.03 -10.57 7.47
CA LEU A 25 24.46 -11.96 7.27
C LEU A 25 23.64 -12.74 6.20
N ASN A 26 22.44 -12.28 5.86
CA ASN A 26 21.53 -12.92 4.91
C ASN A 26 21.63 -12.42 3.46
N ASP A 27 22.61 -11.55 3.15
CA ASP A 27 22.91 -11.07 1.78
C ASP A 27 21.68 -10.55 0.99
N SER A 28 20.66 -10.08 1.71
CA SER A 28 19.38 -9.67 1.14
C SER A 28 19.54 -8.34 0.41
N ARG A 29 19.41 -8.36 -0.92
CA ARG A 29 19.43 -7.16 -1.76
C ARG A 29 18.05 -6.54 -1.79
N ARG A 30 17.97 -5.22 -1.57
CA ARG A 30 16.74 -4.45 -1.80
C ARG A 30 16.90 -3.61 -3.06
N ASN A 31 15.91 -3.68 -3.93
CA ASN A 31 15.90 -2.88 -5.15
C ASN A 31 15.02 -1.65 -4.93
N ILE A 32 15.53 -0.49 -5.28
CA ILE A 32 14.77 0.75 -5.42
C ILE A 32 14.67 1.04 -6.91
N TYR A 33 13.45 1.30 -7.37
CA TYR A 33 13.13 1.56 -8.76
C TYR A 33 12.84 3.05 -8.93
N ILE A 34 13.49 3.66 -9.92
CA ILE A 34 13.13 4.99 -10.41
C ILE A 34 12.38 4.79 -11.73
N PRO A 35 11.06 5.09 -11.77
CA PRO A 35 10.28 4.96 -13.00
C PRO A 35 10.77 5.95 -14.06
N GLU A 36 10.43 5.65 -15.31
CA GLU A 36 10.55 6.59 -16.41
C GLU A 36 9.76 7.88 -16.10
N ILE A 37 10.41 9.03 -16.31
CA ILE A 37 9.92 10.32 -15.82
C ILE A 37 8.58 10.73 -16.45
N GLY A 38 8.38 10.47 -17.74
CA GLY A 38 7.16 10.78 -18.46
C GLY A 38 5.97 9.98 -17.95
N SER A 39 6.14 8.68 -17.78
CA SER A 39 5.15 7.75 -17.24
C SER A 39 4.78 8.12 -15.80
N TYR A 40 5.78 8.54 -15.01
CA TYR A 40 5.55 9.06 -13.66
C TYR A 40 4.79 10.39 -13.65
N ILE A 41 5.09 11.31 -14.58
CA ILE A 41 4.33 12.57 -14.75
C ILE A 41 2.88 12.28 -15.15
N VAL A 42 2.64 11.33 -16.06
CA VAL A 42 1.28 10.90 -16.45
C VAL A 42 0.52 10.40 -15.22
N LEU A 43 1.14 9.58 -14.38
CA LEU A 43 0.52 9.11 -13.14
C LEU A 43 0.18 10.27 -12.19
N ASN A 44 1.12 11.19 -11.95
CA ASN A 44 0.88 12.33 -11.07
C ASN A 44 -0.25 13.23 -11.56
N ASN A 45 -0.29 13.51 -12.87
CA ASN A 45 -1.36 14.28 -13.48
C ASN A 45 -2.72 13.58 -13.35
N TYR A 46 -2.74 12.27 -13.60
CA TYR A 46 -3.95 11.48 -13.46
C TYR A 46 -4.49 11.53 -12.02
N ILE A 47 -3.61 11.31 -11.03
CA ILE A 47 -3.97 11.36 -9.62
C ILE A 47 -4.52 12.74 -9.24
N LYS A 48 -3.88 13.82 -9.67
CA LYS A 48 -4.30 15.20 -9.38
C LYS A 48 -5.66 15.56 -10.02
N GLN A 49 -5.96 15.00 -11.20
CA GLN A 49 -7.19 15.31 -11.93
C GLN A 49 -8.38 14.42 -11.54
N ASN A 50 -8.14 13.27 -10.92
CA ASN A 50 -9.16 12.25 -10.69
C ASN A 50 -9.39 11.94 -9.20
N VAL A 51 -9.05 12.85 -8.28
CA VAL A 51 -9.47 12.76 -6.86
C VAL A 51 -8.93 11.49 -6.17
N VAL A 52 -7.88 10.85 -6.72
CA VAL A 52 -7.44 9.51 -6.27
C VAL A 52 -6.92 9.55 -4.83
N LEU A 53 -6.20 10.60 -4.46
CA LEU A 53 -5.71 10.76 -3.08
C LEU A 53 -6.85 11.08 -2.12
N GLU A 54 -7.82 11.88 -2.55
CA GLU A 54 -9.00 12.25 -1.78
C GLU A 54 -9.93 11.04 -1.52
N ASP A 55 -9.93 10.05 -2.42
CA ASP A 55 -10.60 8.77 -2.18
C ASP A 55 -9.77 7.84 -1.27
N LEU A 56 -8.46 7.67 -1.54
CA LEU A 56 -7.64 6.64 -0.88
C LEU A 56 -7.21 7.02 0.54
N ILE A 57 -6.85 8.28 0.77
CA ILE A 57 -6.32 8.72 2.07
C ILE A 57 -7.36 8.50 3.17
N PRO A 58 -8.62 8.97 3.06
CA PRO A 58 -9.62 8.72 4.10
C PRO A 58 -9.85 7.22 4.33
N PHE A 59 -9.97 6.44 3.25
CA PHE A 59 -10.15 4.99 3.33
C PHE A 59 -9.01 4.28 4.09
N ILE A 60 -7.76 4.69 3.86
CA ILE A 60 -6.59 4.15 4.56
C ILE A 60 -6.58 4.62 6.03
N GLU A 61 -6.85 5.90 6.28
CA GLU A 61 -6.71 6.47 7.62
C GLU A 61 -7.83 6.05 8.59
N GLU A 62 -9.01 5.69 8.08
CA GLU A 62 -10.09 5.04 8.83
C GLU A 62 -9.70 3.66 9.36
N ASN A 63 -8.72 3.00 8.73
CA ASN A 63 -8.27 1.69 9.15
C ASN A 63 -7.36 1.76 10.37
N ASN A 64 -7.97 1.59 11.55
CA ASN A 64 -7.24 1.58 12.82
C ASN A 64 -6.36 0.34 13.03
N LEU A 65 -6.53 -0.73 12.23
CA LEU A 65 -5.78 -2.00 12.42
C LEU A 65 -4.33 -1.88 11.93
N SER A 66 -4.10 -1.00 10.95
CA SER A 66 -2.79 -0.68 10.41
C SER A 66 -2.06 0.36 11.26
N PHE A 67 -0.80 0.08 11.56
CA PHE A 67 0.15 1.00 12.17
C PHE A 67 1.07 1.67 11.14
N SER A 68 0.90 1.37 9.84
CA SER A 68 1.66 1.91 8.72
C SER A 68 0.97 3.08 8.02
N LYS A 69 0.30 3.93 8.80
CA LYS A 69 -0.34 5.17 8.32
C LYS A 69 0.62 5.99 7.48
N ILE A 70 0.06 6.72 6.51
CA ILE A 70 0.85 7.46 5.52
C ILE A 70 0.99 8.91 5.95
N ILE A 71 -0.03 9.43 6.63
CA ILE A 71 -0.14 10.84 7.00
C ILE A 71 -0.15 10.96 8.52
N SER A 72 0.61 11.93 9.01
CA SER A 72 0.70 12.32 10.41
C SER A 72 -0.54 13.12 10.84
N GLU A 73 -0.75 13.30 12.15
CA GLU A 73 -1.87 14.10 12.67
C GLU A 73 -1.83 15.58 12.21
N ASP A 74 -0.65 16.09 11.83
CA ASP A 74 -0.44 17.45 11.29
C ASP A 74 -0.60 17.54 9.75
N GLY A 75 -0.99 16.45 9.09
CA GLY A 75 -1.14 16.38 7.64
C GLY A 75 0.17 16.18 6.87
N SER A 76 1.31 16.07 7.56
CA SER A 76 2.59 15.77 6.92
C SER A 76 2.71 14.29 6.54
N ILE A 77 3.52 13.97 5.53
CA ILE A 77 3.82 12.56 5.20
C ILE A 77 4.71 11.99 6.31
N ILE A 78 4.31 10.85 6.88
CA ILE A 78 5.12 10.14 7.87
C ILE A 78 6.40 9.66 7.18
N LYS A 79 7.52 10.26 7.58
CA LYS A 79 8.86 9.84 7.20
C LYS A 79 9.40 8.95 8.32
N ASN A 80 9.68 7.69 7.98
CA ASN A 80 10.34 6.74 8.89
C ASN A 80 11.87 6.89 8.88
N ASP A 81 12.39 8.01 8.34
CA ASP A 81 13.81 8.25 8.26
C ASP A 81 14.36 8.42 9.68
N GLN A 82 15.22 7.49 10.09
CA GLN A 82 16.04 7.67 11.28
C GLN A 82 17.11 8.70 10.92
N ASP A 83 16.89 9.97 11.30
CA ASP A 83 17.94 10.98 11.30
C ASP A 83 19.00 10.57 12.35
N TYR A 84 20.03 9.85 11.91
CA TYR A 84 21.18 9.46 12.75
C TYR A 84 22.05 10.66 13.16
N SER A 85 21.74 11.87 12.68
CA SER A 85 22.54 13.07 12.86
C SER A 85 22.26 13.84 14.16
N ASN A 86 21.12 13.62 14.82
CA ASN A 86 20.70 14.43 15.97
C ASN A 86 20.16 13.60 17.14
N LEU A 87 21.05 13.25 18.08
CA LEU A 87 20.76 12.46 19.27
C LEU A 87 19.71 13.12 20.21
N ASP A 88 19.68 14.44 20.28
CA ASP A 88 18.71 15.21 21.08
C ASP A 88 17.29 15.22 20.49
N THR A 89 17.17 14.98 19.17
CA THR A 89 15.87 14.79 18.51
C THR A 89 15.38 13.35 18.70
N VAL A 90 16.27 12.37 18.79
CA VAL A 90 15.93 10.95 19.02
C VAL A 90 15.29 10.72 20.39
N LEU A 91 15.73 11.41 21.44
CA LEU A 91 15.19 11.24 22.80
C LEU A 91 13.84 11.95 23.02
N ASN A 92 13.62 13.12 22.40
CA ASN A 92 12.35 13.84 22.49
C ASN A 92 11.27 13.31 21.52
N LYS A 93 11.67 12.40 20.63
CA LYS A 93 10.87 11.81 19.56
C LYS A 93 10.80 10.29 19.73
N PHE A 94 10.67 9.81 20.96
CA PHE A 94 9.89 8.59 21.19
C PHE A 94 8.45 8.93 20.80
N ASP A 95 8.20 8.90 19.49
CA ASP A 95 7.00 9.40 18.85
C ASP A 95 5.77 8.91 19.61
N SER A 96 4.88 9.84 19.97
CA SER A 96 3.58 9.53 20.56
C SER A 96 2.87 8.40 19.81
N ASN A 97 3.02 8.36 18.47
CA ASN A 97 2.50 7.33 17.60
C ASN A 97 3.11 5.94 17.84
N TYR A 98 4.43 5.83 18.05
CA TYR A 98 5.06 4.54 18.34
C TYR A 98 4.55 3.97 19.67
N ILE A 99 4.53 4.79 20.72
CA ILE A 99 4.00 4.40 22.04
C ILE A 99 2.51 4.07 21.95
N LYS A 100 1.71 4.90 21.27
CA LYS A 100 0.28 4.67 21.02
C LYS A 100 0.05 3.35 20.27
N ASN A 101 0.85 3.04 19.25
CA ASN A 101 0.77 1.79 18.51
C ASN A 101 1.10 0.59 19.39
N ILE A 102 2.14 0.68 20.23
CA ILE A 102 2.46 -0.36 21.21
C ILE A 102 1.30 -0.57 22.18
N VAL A 103 0.73 0.49 22.76
CA VAL A 103 -0.39 0.39 23.70
C VAL A 103 -1.60 -0.25 23.04
N ASN A 104 -1.98 0.19 21.84
CA ASN A 104 -3.07 -0.39 21.05
C ASN A 104 -2.82 -1.88 20.77
N LYS A 105 -1.58 -2.24 20.44
CA LYS A 105 -1.16 -3.62 20.22
C LYS A 105 -1.34 -4.47 21.48
N MET A 106 -0.92 -3.97 22.65
CA MET A 106 -1.11 -4.66 23.94
C MET A 106 -2.59 -4.84 24.28
N ILE A 107 -3.42 -3.81 24.06
CA ILE A 107 -4.86 -3.89 24.31
C ILE A 107 -5.51 -4.96 23.44
N ARG A 108 -5.18 -5.00 22.14
CA ARG A 108 -5.74 -5.99 21.19
C ARG A 108 -5.28 -7.42 21.47
N SER A 109 -4.04 -7.60 21.91
CA SER A 109 -3.50 -8.92 22.23
C SER A 109 -3.90 -9.41 23.62
N SER A 110 -4.57 -8.58 24.42
CA SER A 110 -5.03 -8.94 25.76
C SER A 110 -5.93 -10.19 25.73
N GLY A 111 -5.57 -11.21 26.52
CA GLY A 111 -6.27 -12.49 26.57
C GLY A 111 -5.89 -13.49 25.46
N ALA A 112 -5.05 -13.09 24.50
CA ALA A 112 -4.58 -14.00 23.45
C ALA A 112 -3.67 -15.08 24.04
N LYS A 113 -3.93 -16.34 23.70
CA LYS A 113 -3.12 -17.49 24.13
C LYS A 113 -1.92 -17.71 23.21
N LYS A 114 -2.05 -17.33 21.94
CA LYS A 114 -1.01 -17.42 20.91
C LYS A 114 -1.09 -16.23 19.97
N ILE A 115 0.04 -15.90 19.36
CA ILE A 115 0.15 -14.89 18.31
C ILE A 115 0.67 -15.58 17.05
N LEU A 116 -0.11 -15.55 15.97
CA LEU A 116 0.31 -15.99 14.66
C LEU A 116 0.94 -14.79 13.94
N LYS A 117 2.24 -14.89 13.63
CA LYS A 117 2.96 -13.88 12.85
C LYS A 117 3.00 -14.30 11.39
N LEU A 118 2.58 -13.40 10.50
CA LEU A 118 2.60 -13.60 9.06
C LEU A 118 3.33 -12.43 8.41
N ASP A 119 4.10 -12.72 7.38
CA ASP A 119 4.81 -11.73 6.56
C ASP A 119 4.52 -12.04 5.08
N ILE A 120 4.19 -11.02 4.29
CA ILE A 120 3.89 -11.18 2.86
C ILE A 120 5.20 -11.11 2.08
N SER A 121 5.68 -12.28 1.67
CA SER A 121 6.90 -12.40 0.86
C SER A 121 6.86 -11.52 -0.39
N ASN A 122 7.89 -10.67 -0.52
CA ASN A 122 8.07 -9.76 -1.65
C ASN A 122 6.82 -8.89 -1.95
N CYS A 123 6.13 -8.41 -0.91
CA CYS A 123 4.83 -7.73 -0.96
C CYS A 123 4.63 -6.82 -2.19
N PHE A 124 5.49 -5.80 -2.39
CA PHE A 124 5.33 -4.89 -3.53
C PHE A 124 5.34 -5.60 -4.89
N SER A 125 6.26 -6.55 -5.09
CA SER A 125 6.37 -7.27 -6.36
C SER A 125 5.28 -8.35 -6.57
N SER A 126 4.65 -8.82 -5.50
CA SER A 126 3.60 -9.84 -5.56
C SER A 126 2.19 -9.26 -5.75
N ILE A 127 2.02 -7.94 -5.61
CA ILE A 127 0.74 -7.27 -5.86
C ILE A 127 0.38 -7.36 -7.35
N TYR A 128 -0.76 -7.97 -7.65
CA TYR A 128 -1.36 -7.97 -8.99
C TYR A 128 -2.19 -6.69 -9.18
N THR A 129 -1.81 -5.85 -10.13
CA THR A 129 -2.32 -4.47 -10.27
C THR A 129 -3.81 -4.41 -10.61
N HIS A 130 -4.39 -5.48 -11.17
CA HIS A 130 -5.83 -5.58 -11.37
C HIS A 130 -6.64 -5.65 -10.06
N TYR A 131 -5.99 -5.76 -8.90
CA TYR A 131 -6.60 -5.55 -7.58
C TYR A 131 -6.63 -4.09 -7.12
N ILE A 132 -6.23 -3.13 -7.96
CA ILE A 132 -6.39 -1.70 -7.66
C ILE A 132 -7.88 -1.27 -7.58
N PRO A 133 -8.78 -1.64 -8.51
CA PRO A 133 -10.21 -1.30 -8.37
C PRO A 133 -10.91 -1.90 -7.13
N PRO A 134 -10.64 -3.15 -6.71
CA PRO A 134 -11.13 -3.70 -5.45
C PRO A 134 -10.78 -2.90 -4.20
N ILE A 135 -9.76 -2.04 -4.20
CA ILE A 135 -9.38 -1.23 -3.03
C ILE A 135 -10.61 -0.49 -2.46
N LEU A 136 -11.39 0.15 -3.33
CA LEU A 136 -12.60 0.89 -2.92
C LEU A 136 -13.90 0.12 -3.14
N LEU A 137 -13.96 -0.75 -4.15
CA LEU A 137 -15.19 -1.47 -4.49
C LEU A 137 -15.39 -2.76 -3.70
N GLY A 138 -14.31 -3.34 -3.16
CA GLY A 138 -14.28 -4.74 -2.77
C GLY A 138 -14.18 -5.68 -3.96
N TYR A 139 -13.83 -6.93 -3.70
CA TYR A 139 -13.59 -7.93 -4.74
C TYR A 139 -14.84 -8.20 -5.61
N GLU A 140 -15.96 -8.52 -4.96
CA GLU A 140 -17.19 -8.97 -5.64
C GLU A 140 -17.75 -7.90 -6.58
N GLU A 141 -17.86 -6.66 -6.11
CA GLU A 141 -18.36 -5.55 -6.93
C GLU A 141 -17.39 -5.22 -8.06
N SER A 142 -16.07 -5.23 -7.79
CA SER A 142 -15.08 -5.03 -8.85
C SER A 142 -15.15 -6.13 -9.92
N GLU A 143 -15.38 -7.38 -9.55
CA GLU A 143 -15.54 -8.49 -10.48
C GLU A 143 -16.81 -8.31 -11.34
N SER A 144 -17.93 -7.91 -10.71
CA SER A 144 -19.18 -7.56 -11.39
C SER A 144 -18.98 -6.44 -12.41
N GLN A 145 -18.27 -5.37 -12.03
CA GLN A 145 -17.95 -4.24 -12.90
C GLN A 145 -16.99 -4.64 -14.03
N TYR A 146 -16.01 -5.51 -13.76
CA TYR A 146 -15.14 -6.07 -14.79
C TYR A 146 -15.93 -6.84 -15.85
N LYS A 147 -16.83 -7.75 -15.44
CA LYS A 147 -17.72 -8.49 -16.35
C LYS A 147 -18.60 -7.54 -17.17
N LYS A 148 -19.14 -6.48 -16.58
CA LYS A 148 -19.89 -5.43 -17.32
C LYS A 148 -19.01 -4.77 -18.37
N SER A 149 -17.76 -4.43 -18.04
CA SER A 149 -16.83 -3.79 -18.98
C SER A 149 -16.49 -4.67 -20.19
N LEU A 150 -16.32 -5.98 -19.99
CA LEU A 150 -16.08 -6.93 -21.07
C LEU A 150 -17.24 -7.01 -22.07
N LEU A 151 -18.47 -6.81 -21.57
CA LEU A 151 -19.69 -6.78 -22.37
C LEU A 151 -20.01 -5.39 -22.93
N ASN A 152 -19.08 -4.43 -22.84
CA ASN A 152 -19.27 -3.02 -23.22
C ASN A 152 -20.50 -2.37 -22.54
N LYS A 153 -20.85 -2.83 -21.33
CA LYS A 153 -21.94 -2.25 -20.54
C LYS A 153 -21.41 -1.09 -19.70
N LYS A 154 -22.32 -0.18 -19.33
CA LYS A 154 -22.00 0.94 -18.43
C LYS A 154 -21.50 0.41 -17.08
N THR A 155 -20.34 0.88 -16.68
CA THR A 155 -19.67 0.61 -15.40
C THR A 155 -19.74 1.82 -14.47
N SER A 156 -19.47 1.61 -13.19
CA SER A 156 -19.40 2.69 -12.20
C SER A 156 -18.22 3.64 -12.46
N GLU A 157 -18.35 4.89 -12.02
CA GLU A 157 -17.29 5.88 -12.15
C GLU A 157 -16.03 5.48 -11.40
N ILE A 158 -16.18 4.99 -10.17
CA ILE A 158 -15.07 4.47 -9.34
C ILE A 158 -14.35 3.34 -10.08
N TYR A 159 -15.08 2.37 -10.65
CA TYR A 159 -14.45 1.29 -11.40
C TYR A 159 -13.65 1.83 -12.60
N ASN A 160 -14.22 2.73 -13.37
CA ASN A 160 -13.55 3.31 -14.55
C ASN A 160 -12.28 4.07 -14.15
N ARG A 161 -12.35 4.85 -13.06
CA ARG A 161 -11.24 5.60 -12.50
C ARG A 161 -10.10 4.67 -12.06
N TYR A 162 -10.40 3.66 -11.25
CA TYR A 162 -9.38 2.76 -10.72
C TYR A 162 -8.87 1.75 -11.76
N SER A 163 -9.70 1.34 -12.72
CA SER A 163 -9.26 0.52 -13.87
C SER A 163 -8.31 1.32 -14.77
N LYS A 164 -8.53 2.63 -14.90
CA LYS A 164 -7.63 3.53 -15.62
C LYS A 164 -6.33 3.77 -14.85
N LEU A 165 -6.42 3.92 -13.52
CA LEU A 165 -5.27 4.02 -12.63
C LEU A 165 -4.36 2.77 -12.74
N ASP A 166 -4.94 1.58 -12.69
CA ASP A 166 -4.24 0.30 -12.94
C ASP A 166 -3.45 0.34 -14.25
N LYS A 167 -4.11 0.69 -15.37
CA LYS A 167 -3.42 0.80 -16.68
C LYS A 167 -2.24 1.77 -16.66
N ILE A 168 -2.32 2.87 -15.89
CA ILE A 168 -1.23 3.85 -15.80
C ILE A 168 -0.09 3.32 -14.92
N ILE A 169 -0.40 2.68 -13.80
CA ILE A 169 0.60 2.08 -12.91
C ILE A 169 1.38 0.97 -13.61
N ARG A 170 0.69 0.11 -14.36
CA ARG A 170 1.34 -0.95 -15.15
C ARG A 170 2.37 -0.38 -16.12
N ARG A 171 2.12 0.79 -16.71
CA ARG A 171 3.07 1.45 -17.62
C ARG A 171 4.35 1.88 -16.93
N LEU A 172 4.28 2.24 -15.64
CA LEU A 172 5.49 2.47 -14.85
C LEU A 172 6.39 1.25 -14.86
N ASN A 173 5.84 0.04 -14.93
CA ASN A 173 6.57 -1.22 -14.94
C ASN A 173 6.47 -1.95 -16.28
N LEU A 174 6.70 -1.26 -17.40
CA LEU A 174 6.74 -1.85 -18.76
C LEU A 174 5.47 -2.65 -19.13
N ASN A 175 4.30 -2.17 -18.71
CA ASN A 175 2.99 -2.82 -18.86
C ASN A 175 2.80 -4.16 -18.12
N GLN A 176 3.73 -4.54 -17.23
CA GLN A 176 3.56 -5.72 -16.40
C GLN A 176 2.36 -5.56 -15.47
N THR A 177 1.63 -6.66 -15.28
CA THR A 177 0.43 -6.74 -14.42
C THR A 177 0.74 -7.11 -12.99
N ASN A 178 1.95 -7.60 -12.72
CA ASN A 178 2.43 -7.95 -11.39
C ASN A 178 3.51 -6.96 -10.97
N GLY A 179 3.42 -6.54 -9.72
CA GLY A 179 4.41 -5.74 -9.04
C GLY A 179 4.17 -4.24 -9.13
N LEU A 180 4.12 -3.63 -7.95
CA LEU A 180 4.32 -2.19 -7.77
C LEU A 180 5.81 -1.90 -7.64
N LEU A 181 6.25 -0.78 -8.20
CA LEU A 181 7.64 -0.35 -8.08
C LEU A 181 7.96 0.05 -6.64
N VAL A 182 9.02 -0.52 -6.05
CA VAL A 182 9.54 -0.09 -4.75
C VAL A 182 10.28 1.24 -4.91
N GLY A 183 9.94 2.24 -4.10
CA GLY A 183 10.57 3.58 -4.15
C GLY A 183 9.55 4.72 -4.27
N PRO A 184 8.70 4.76 -5.32
CA PRO A 184 7.66 5.76 -5.44
C PRO A 184 6.66 5.73 -4.27
N ILE A 185 6.37 6.89 -3.68
CA ILE A 185 5.40 7.03 -2.58
C ILE A 185 4.00 6.56 -2.98
N LEU A 186 3.63 6.76 -4.25
CA LEU A 186 2.34 6.32 -4.79
C LEU A 186 2.20 4.80 -4.73
N SER A 187 3.26 4.04 -4.99
CA SER A 187 3.24 2.58 -4.81
C SER A 187 2.94 2.19 -3.37
N LYS A 188 3.50 2.91 -2.39
CA LYS A 188 3.21 2.70 -0.95
C LYS A 188 1.74 2.99 -0.64
N ILE A 189 1.19 4.09 -1.16
CA ILE A 189 -0.23 4.45 -0.99
C ILE A 189 -1.14 3.36 -1.55
N ILE A 190 -0.85 2.86 -2.76
CA ILE A 190 -1.65 1.81 -3.40
C ILE A 190 -1.55 0.50 -2.62
N ALA A 191 -0.34 0.10 -2.20
CA ALA A 191 -0.13 -1.10 -1.40
C ALA A 191 -0.88 -1.03 -0.06
N GLU A 192 -0.75 0.07 0.66
CA GLU A 192 -1.45 0.28 1.94
C GLU A 192 -2.97 0.33 1.77
N GLY A 193 -3.47 0.89 0.66
CA GLY A 193 -4.89 0.86 0.31
C GLY A 193 -5.39 -0.56 0.07
N LEU A 194 -4.67 -1.36 -0.69
CA LEU A 194 -5.02 -2.77 -0.92
C LEU A 194 -5.00 -3.58 0.37
N LEU A 195 -3.95 -3.43 1.19
CA LEU A 195 -3.87 -4.12 2.48
C LEU A 195 -4.95 -3.63 3.44
N SER A 196 -5.36 -2.36 3.41
CA SER A 196 -6.48 -1.86 4.21
C SER A 196 -7.82 -2.46 3.79
N ARG A 197 -8.05 -2.71 2.49
CA ARG A 197 -9.21 -3.48 2.03
C ARG A 197 -9.21 -4.89 2.61
N ILE A 198 -8.06 -5.58 2.54
CA ILE A 198 -7.91 -6.91 3.13
C ILE A 198 -8.17 -6.86 4.64
N ASP A 199 -7.65 -5.84 5.33
CA ASP A 199 -7.84 -5.68 6.78
C ASP A 199 -9.33 -5.57 7.14
N LEU A 200 -10.11 -4.81 6.38
CA LEU A 200 -11.56 -4.70 6.57
C LEU A 200 -12.24 -6.07 6.40
N GLU A 201 -11.90 -6.82 5.34
CA GLU A 201 -12.48 -8.14 5.10
C GLU A 201 -12.10 -9.17 6.20
N LEU A 202 -10.87 -9.10 6.72
CA LEU A 202 -10.43 -9.95 7.83
C LEU A 202 -11.14 -9.56 9.14
N LYS A 203 -11.31 -8.26 9.39
CA LYS A 203 -12.06 -7.74 10.54
C LYS A 203 -13.51 -8.18 10.50
N ASP A 204 -14.16 -8.12 9.34
CA ASP A 204 -15.56 -8.54 9.16
C ASP A 204 -15.75 -10.04 9.39
N LYS A 205 -14.70 -10.84 9.17
CA LYS A 205 -14.65 -12.26 9.56
C LYS A 205 -14.37 -12.49 11.05
N GLY A 206 -14.26 -11.43 11.85
CA GLY A 206 -14.06 -11.49 13.29
C GLY A 206 -12.61 -11.74 13.72
N LEU A 207 -11.63 -11.57 12.84
CA LEU A 207 -10.22 -11.69 13.22
C LEU A 207 -9.79 -10.48 14.04
N VAL A 208 -9.01 -10.73 15.09
CA VAL A 208 -8.37 -9.70 15.91
C VAL A 208 -6.88 -9.73 15.59
N PHE A 209 -6.36 -8.61 15.07
CA PHE A 209 -4.96 -8.53 14.64
C PHE A 209 -4.46 -7.09 14.67
N SER A 210 -3.16 -6.92 14.47
CA SER A 210 -2.55 -5.65 14.09
C SER A 210 -1.63 -5.85 12.90
N ARG A 211 -1.47 -4.83 12.07
CA ARG A 211 -0.58 -4.84 10.91
C ARG A 211 0.40 -3.68 10.94
N TYR A 212 1.63 -3.91 10.49
CA TYR A 212 2.57 -2.85 10.17
C TYR A 212 3.20 -3.15 8.80
N MET A 213 2.90 -2.33 7.79
CA MET A 213 3.24 -2.61 6.40
C MET A 213 2.66 -3.97 5.99
N ASP A 214 3.49 -4.94 5.63
CA ASP A 214 3.16 -6.32 5.26
C ASP A 214 3.18 -7.31 6.43
N ASP A 215 3.66 -6.90 7.61
CA ASP A 215 3.73 -7.76 8.79
C ASP A 215 2.37 -7.80 9.53
N TYR A 216 1.75 -8.97 9.62
CA TYR A 216 0.55 -9.22 10.40
C TYR A 216 0.86 -9.97 11.71
N GLU A 217 0.20 -9.55 12.78
CA GLU A 217 0.12 -10.31 14.03
C GLU A 217 -1.32 -10.59 14.41
N VAL A 218 -1.76 -11.84 14.25
CA VAL A 218 -3.11 -12.30 14.55
C VAL A 218 -3.17 -12.89 15.95
N TYR A 219 -4.15 -12.46 16.74
CA TYR A 219 -4.30 -12.80 18.15
C TYR A 219 -5.32 -13.92 18.36
N CYS A 220 -4.85 -15.11 18.74
CA CYS A 220 -5.70 -16.28 18.90
C CYS A 220 -6.16 -16.43 20.36
N MET A 221 -7.45 -16.20 20.62
CA MET A 221 -8.06 -16.29 21.96
C MET A 221 -8.33 -17.76 22.39
N THR A 222 -8.71 -18.60 21.43
CA THR A 222 -9.03 -20.01 21.65
C THR A 222 -8.05 -20.92 20.91
N ILE A 223 -7.66 -22.01 21.57
CA ILE A 223 -6.91 -23.10 20.95
C ILE A 223 -7.90 -24.23 20.75
N THR A 224 -8.47 -24.33 19.56
CA THR A 224 -9.23 -25.52 19.16
C THR A 224 -8.25 -26.46 18.49
N ILE A 225 -7.85 -27.53 19.19
CA ILE A 225 -7.12 -28.63 18.56
C ILE A 225 -8.16 -29.37 17.73
N MET A 226 -8.14 -29.20 16.40
CA MET A 226 -8.89 -30.09 15.52
C MET A 226 -8.29 -31.48 15.68
N LYS A 227 -9.05 -32.38 16.31
CA LYS A 227 -8.77 -33.82 16.33
C LYS A 227 -9.13 -34.44 15.00
#